data_AF-A0A6G0TTE6-F1
#
_entry.id   AF-A0A6G0TTE6-F1
#
_cell.length_a   1.000
_cell.length_b   1.000
_cell.length_c   1.000
_cell.angle_alpha   90.00
_cell.angle_beta   90.00
_cell.angle_gamma   90.00
#
_symmetry.space_group_name_H-M   'P 1'
#
loop_
_entity.id
_entity.type
_entity.pdbx_description
1 polymer ?
#
loop_
_entity_poly.entity_id
_entity_poly.type
_entity_poly.pdbx_seq_one_letter_code
_entity_poly.pdbx_strand_id
1 'polypeptide(L)'
;MFYRFLSYSYVAAFNLWLMLCPSALSHDWQMNSLPLVTSLDDIRNIGTCIAAAFLLCTTCKILSDIDTQKHSPQVLAVLLLIIPYIPASNLLVTVGFVVAERVLYIPSMGLILLCIYGLQTLLNHKKASNWVVITTKFFVGFTLSVFVARTVLRNSDWMSRPTIIKAGLKTLPHNAKMHYNWANYQRDVGDTQTAVNHYREALR
;
A
#
# COMPACT_ATOMS: atom_id res chain seq x y z
N MET A 1 1.87 -8.07 -24.07
CA MET A 1 2.55 -6.86 -23.57
C MET A 1 1.58 -5.94 -22.82
N PHE A 2 0.42 -5.65 -23.41
CA PHE A 2 -0.61 -4.76 -22.85
C PHE A 2 -1.13 -5.14 -21.45
N TYR A 3 -1.62 -6.37 -21.25
CA TYR A 3 -2.15 -6.82 -19.95
C TYR A 3 -1.09 -6.82 -18.82
N ARG A 4 0.18 -7.05 -19.17
CA ARG A 4 1.29 -6.96 -18.21
C ARG A 4 1.50 -5.52 -17.75
N PHE A 5 1.45 -4.56 -18.67
CA PHE A 5 1.54 -3.15 -18.34
C PHE A 5 0.40 -2.71 -17.42
N LEU A 6 -0.86 -3.03 -17.76
CA LEU A 6 -2.02 -2.72 -16.90
C LEU A 6 -1.86 -3.29 -15.49
N SER A 7 -1.44 -4.56 -15.40
CA SER A 7 -1.26 -5.23 -14.11
C SER A 7 -0.14 -4.59 -13.28
N TYR A 8 1.00 -4.23 -13.88
CA TYR A 8 2.08 -3.56 -13.15
C TYR A 8 1.71 -2.12 -12.74
N SER A 9 1.01 -1.37 -13.60
CA SER A 9 0.47 -0.05 -13.23
C SER A 9 -0.54 -0.14 -12.09
N TYR A 10 -1.38 -1.18 -12.09
CA TYR A 10 -2.29 -1.47 -10.99
C TYR A 10 -1.56 -1.78 -9.69
N VAL A 11 -0.49 -2.57 -9.73
CA VAL A 11 0.34 -2.83 -8.55
C VAL A 11 0.93 -1.53 -7.98
N ALA A 12 1.39 -0.61 -8.83
CA ALA A 12 1.86 0.69 -8.37
C ALA A 12 0.76 1.54 -7.71
N ALA A 13 -0.44 1.57 -8.29
CA ALA A 13 -1.58 2.25 -7.71
C ALA A 13 -2.02 1.60 -6.38
N PHE A 14 -2.01 0.27 -6.31
CA PHE A 14 -2.30 -0.47 -5.09
C PHE A 14 -1.26 -0.17 -3.99
N ASN A 15 0.02 -0.07 -4.32
CA ASN A 15 1.07 0.30 -3.39
C ASN A 15 0.90 1.73 -2.86
N LEU A 16 0.54 2.69 -3.73
CA LEU A 16 0.19 4.06 -3.32
C LEU A 16 -1.02 4.07 -2.39
N TRP A 17 -2.06 3.29 -2.71
CA TRP A 17 -3.23 3.13 -1.87
C TRP A 17 -2.87 2.53 -0.51
N LEU A 18 -2.00 1.52 -0.47
CA LEU A 18 -1.56 0.88 0.77
C LEU A 18 -0.82 1.84 1.69
N MET A 19 -0.04 2.78 1.14
CA MET A 19 0.61 3.85 1.92
C MET A 19 -0.39 4.87 2.48
N LEU A 20 -1.49 5.17 1.77
CA LEU A 20 -2.53 6.10 2.23
C LEU A 20 -3.51 5.45 3.21
N CYS A 21 -3.88 4.19 2.95
CA CYS A 21 -4.87 3.44 3.69
C CYS A 21 -4.41 1.98 3.87
N PRO A 22 -3.64 1.68 4.93
CA PRO A 22 -3.18 0.32 5.24
C PRO A 22 -4.32 -0.56 5.81
N SER A 23 -5.35 -0.81 5.00
CA SER A 23 -6.55 -1.55 5.40
C SER A 23 -6.46 -3.06 5.15
N ALA A 24 -5.75 -3.46 4.10
CA ALA A 24 -5.63 -4.86 3.66
C ALA A 24 -4.21 -5.41 3.87
N LEU A 25 -3.57 -5.11 5.01
CA LEU A 25 -2.20 -5.53 5.29
C LEU A 25 -2.05 -7.06 5.24
N SER A 26 -0.95 -7.56 4.69
CA SER A 26 -0.57 -8.98 4.72
C SER A 26 0.92 -9.12 4.99
N HIS A 27 1.30 -10.11 5.80
CA HIS A 27 2.71 -10.39 6.06
C HIS A 27 3.43 -11.01 4.86
N ASP A 28 2.69 -11.58 3.91
CA ASP A 28 3.22 -12.15 2.67
C ASP A 28 2.25 -11.95 1.49
N TRP A 29 2.73 -11.30 0.44
CA TRP A 29 2.00 -11.01 -0.79
C TRP A 29 2.61 -11.82 -1.93
N GLN A 30 2.28 -13.11 -1.95
CA GLN A 30 2.80 -14.05 -2.92
C GLN A 30 2.00 -14.06 -4.22
N MET A 31 2.43 -14.90 -5.15
CA MET A 31 1.78 -15.12 -6.44
C MET A 31 0.28 -15.37 -6.27
N ASN A 32 -0.54 -14.80 -7.16
CA ASN A 32 -2.01 -14.81 -7.12
C ASN A 32 -2.69 -14.04 -5.97
N SER A 33 -1.95 -13.27 -5.16
CA SER A 33 -2.56 -12.41 -4.13
C SER A 33 -3.36 -11.23 -4.70
N LEU A 34 -2.98 -10.75 -5.89
CA LEU A 34 -3.70 -9.72 -6.61
C LEU A 34 -4.22 -10.28 -7.94
N PRO A 35 -5.53 -10.16 -8.24
CA PRO A 35 -6.07 -10.63 -9.50
C PRO A 35 -5.46 -9.82 -10.65
N LEU A 36 -5.14 -10.50 -11.76
CA LEU A 36 -4.63 -9.84 -12.96
C LEU A 36 -5.69 -8.89 -13.53
N VAL A 37 -5.24 -7.77 -14.09
CA VAL A 37 -6.11 -6.84 -14.81
C VAL A 37 -6.10 -7.26 -16.29
N THR A 38 -7.20 -7.87 -16.73
CA THR A 38 -7.35 -8.46 -18.08
C THR A 38 -8.20 -7.61 -19.01
N SER A 39 -8.80 -6.52 -18.53
CA SER A 39 -9.68 -5.66 -19.31
C SER A 39 -9.43 -4.18 -19.01
N LEU A 40 -9.73 -3.31 -19.98
CA LEU A 40 -9.67 -1.86 -19.80
C LEU A 40 -10.85 -1.32 -19.00
N ASP A 41 -12.01 -1.98 -19.08
CA ASP A 41 -13.25 -1.60 -18.40
C ASP A 41 -13.26 -2.00 -16.92
N ASP A 42 -12.15 -2.51 -16.39
CA ASP A 42 -12.02 -2.84 -14.98
C ASP A 42 -11.99 -1.56 -14.13
N ILE A 43 -12.84 -1.51 -13.10
CA ILE A 43 -12.92 -0.40 -12.14
C ILE A 43 -11.57 -0.11 -11.46
N ARG A 44 -10.70 -1.13 -11.38
CA ARG A 44 -9.34 -1.04 -10.83
C ARG A 44 -8.45 -0.08 -11.62
N ASN A 45 -8.73 0.13 -12.91
CA ASN A 45 -8.01 1.11 -13.73
C ASN A 45 -8.32 2.55 -13.33
N ILE A 46 -9.43 2.81 -12.64
CA ILE A 46 -9.69 4.15 -12.07
C ILE A 46 -8.61 4.48 -11.04
N GLY A 47 -8.22 3.51 -10.20
CA GLY A 47 -7.14 3.68 -9.24
C GLY A 47 -5.80 3.99 -9.89
N THR A 48 -5.50 3.37 -11.03
CA THR A 48 -4.27 3.66 -11.79
C THR A 48 -4.30 5.04 -12.42
N CYS A 49 -5.43 5.46 -12.97
CA CYS A 49 -5.61 6.81 -13.48
C CYS A 49 -5.45 7.87 -12.38
N ILE A 50 -6.03 7.65 -11.19
CA ILE A 50 -5.89 8.57 -10.05
C ILE A 50 -4.42 8.66 -9.60
N ALA A 51 -3.73 7.52 -9.47
CA ALA A 51 -2.33 7.49 -9.10
C ALA A 51 -1.44 8.21 -10.14
N ALA A 52 -1.69 7.98 -11.43
CA ALA A 52 -0.99 8.65 -12.52
C ALA A 52 -1.25 10.17 -12.52
N ALA A 53 -2.50 10.59 -12.35
CA ALA A 53 -2.87 12.00 -12.24
C ALA A 53 -2.21 12.69 -11.05
N PHE A 54 -2.15 12.02 -9.89
CA PHE A 54 -1.44 12.51 -8.71
C PHE A 54 0.05 12.74 -9.01
N LEU A 55 0.73 11.74 -9.57
CA LEU A 55 2.16 11.86 -9.94
C LEU A 55 2.39 12.96 -10.98
N LEU A 56 1.52 13.06 -12.00
CA LEU A 56 1.61 14.10 -13.02
C LEU A 56 1.45 15.49 -12.42
N CYS A 57 0.42 15.71 -11.59
CA CYS A 57 0.18 16.99 -10.92
C CYS A 57 1.36 17.41 -10.04
N THR A 58 1.92 16.49 -9.25
CA THR A 58 3.10 16.78 -8.42
C THR A 58 4.33 17.13 -9.26
N THR A 59 4.53 16.43 -10.38
CA THR A 59 5.64 16.70 -11.31
C THR A 59 5.49 18.06 -11.97
N CYS A 60 4.30 18.39 -12.49
CA CYS A 60 4.02 19.70 -13.09
C CYS A 60 4.23 20.83 -12.07
N LYS A 61 3.78 20.65 -10.82
CA LYS A 61 4.01 21.62 -9.74
C LYS A 61 5.49 21.83 -9.45
N ILE A 62 6.27 20.74 -9.38
CA ILE A 62 7.71 20.81 -9.18
C ILE A 62 8.39 21.56 -10.34
N LEU A 63 8.01 21.29 -11.58
CA LEU A 63 8.58 21.99 -12.75
C LEU A 63 8.29 23.50 -12.70
N SER A 64 7.05 23.90 -12.35
CA SER A 64 6.71 25.31 -12.16
C SER A 64 7.44 25.95 -10.97
N ASP A 65 7.66 25.22 -9.87
CA ASP A 65 8.38 25.72 -8.70
C ASP A 65 9.89 25.87 -8.98
N ILE A 66 10.48 24.99 -9.80
CA ILE A 66 11.87 25.10 -10.27
C ILE A 66 12.04 26.35 -11.13
N ASP A 67 11.12 26.58 -12.08
CA ASP A 67 11.14 27.77 -12.95
C ASP A 67 11.03 29.08 -12.15
N THR A 68 10.25 29.05 -11.06
CA THR A 68 10.11 30.19 -10.14
C THR A 68 11.18 30.26 -9.04
N GLN A 69 12.24 29.44 -9.11
CA GLN A 69 13.33 29.33 -8.13
C GLN A 69 12.88 29.16 -6.67
N LYS A 70 11.72 28.51 -6.46
CA LYS A 70 11.29 28.14 -5.11
C LYS A 70 11.99 26.86 -4.69
N HIS A 71 12.80 26.93 -3.63
CA HIS A 71 13.39 25.76 -2.97
C HIS A 71 12.35 25.01 -2.13
N SER A 72 11.36 24.42 -2.80
CA SER A 72 10.29 23.65 -2.18
C SER A 72 10.77 22.25 -1.78
N PRO A 73 10.46 21.74 -0.58
CA PRO A 73 10.83 20.38 -0.16
C PRO A 73 10.14 19.28 -0.98
N GLN A 74 9.22 19.64 -1.89
CA GLN A 74 8.51 18.74 -2.79
C GLN A 74 9.45 17.91 -3.67
N VAL A 75 10.57 18.48 -4.12
CA VAL A 75 11.54 17.75 -4.97
C VAL A 75 12.11 16.57 -4.19
N LEU A 76 12.60 16.80 -2.97
CA LEU A 76 13.10 15.75 -2.10
C LEU A 76 12.02 14.70 -1.81
N ALA A 77 10.79 15.13 -1.56
CA ALA A 77 9.67 14.26 -1.26
C ALA A 77 9.34 13.31 -2.43
N VAL A 78 9.34 13.81 -3.68
CA VAL A 78 9.14 12.98 -4.88
C VAL A 78 10.34 12.08 -5.16
N LEU A 79 11.57 12.56 -4.95
CA LEU A 79 12.76 11.72 -5.09
C LEU A 79 12.75 10.54 -4.11
N LEU A 80 12.40 10.79 -2.84
CA LEU A 80 12.24 9.75 -1.83
C LEU A 80 11.07 8.80 -2.10
N LEU A 81 10.03 9.27 -2.80
CA LEU A 81 8.89 8.45 -3.21
C LEU A 81 9.26 7.50 -4.36
N ILE A 82 9.93 8.01 -5.40
CA ILE A 82 10.14 7.31 -6.67
C ILE A 82 11.42 6.47 -6.65
N ILE A 83 12.57 7.04 -6.29
CA ILE A 83 13.88 6.37 -6.44
C ILE A 83 13.92 5.01 -5.70
N PRO A 84 13.53 4.93 -4.42
CA PRO A 84 13.55 3.66 -3.69
C PRO A 84 12.51 2.66 -4.19
N TYR A 85 11.45 3.14 -4.85
CA TYR A 85 10.37 2.30 -5.38
C TYR A 85 10.73 1.68 -6.74
N ILE A 86 11.58 2.31 -7.55
CA ILE A 86 11.94 1.81 -8.89
C ILE A 86 12.44 0.36 -8.87
N PRO A 87 13.40 -0.04 -8.01
CA PRO A 87 13.87 -1.44 -7.96
C PRO A 87 12.77 -2.42 -7.56
N ALA A 88 11.80 -1.96 -6.77
CA ALA A 88 10.68 -2.77 -6.26
C ALA A 88 9.50 -2.89 -7.24
N SER A 89 9.44 -2.00 -8.23
CA SER A 89 8.31 -1.85 -9.15
C SER A 89 8.17 -2.97 -10.17
N ASN A 90 9.11 -3.94 -10.20
CA ASN A 90 9.20 -5.00 -11.20
C ASN A 90 9.38 -4.49 -12.65
N LEU A 91 9.66 -3.19 -12.85
CA LEU A 91 9.85 -2.60 -14.18
C LEU A 91 11.25 -2.83 -14.75
N LEU A 92 12.29 -2.64 -13.93
CA LEU A 92 13.69 -2.81 -14.35
C LEU A 92 14.23 -4.21 -14.04
N VAL A 93 13.84 -4.76 -12.89
CA VAL A 93 14.27 -6.07 -12.41
C VAL A 93 13.06 -6.79 -11.84
N THR A 94 12.82 -8.02 -12.29
CA THR A 94 11.74 -8.85 -11.75
C THR A 94 12.13 -9.39 -10.38
N VAL A 95 11.42 -8.95 -9.35
CA VAL A 95 11.58 -9.37 -7.98
C VAL A 95 10.60 -10.52 -7.68
N GLY A 96 10.98 -11.47 -6.84
CA GLY A 96 10.20 -12.68 -6.53
C GLY A 96 8.93 -12.50 -5.70
N PHE A 97 8.42 -11.26 -5.56
CA PHE A 97 7.19 -10.94 -4.84
C PHE A 97 6.31 -9.99 -5.67
N VAL A 98 4.99 -10.06 -5.48
CA VAL A 98 4.04 -9.19 -6.21
C VAL A 98 3.98 -7.81 -5.57
N VAL A 99 3.86 -7.77 -4.25
CA VAL A 99 3.90 -6.56 -3.41
C VAL A 99 4.80 -6.86 -2.22
N ALA A 100 5.51 -5.85 -1.71
CA ALA A 100 6.21 -5.99 -0.44
C ALA A 100 6.09 -4.70 0.35
N GLU A 101 5.32 -4.77 1.44
CA GLU A 101 5.03 -3.63 2.31
C GLU A 101 6.32 -3.01 2.86
N ARG A 102 7.29 -3.85 3.22
CA ARG A 102 8.62 -3.42 3.73
C ARG A 102 9.40 -2.53 2.76
N VAL A 103 9.12 -2.63 1.45
CA VAL A 103 9.81 -1.82 0.44
C VAL A 103 9.17 -0.43 0.34
N LEU A 104 7.95 -0.26 0.86
CA LEU A 104 7.24 1.01 0.89
C LEU A 104 7.64 1.89 2.09
N TYR A 105 8.53 1.44 2.98
CA TYR A 105 8.95 2.25 4.14
C TYR A 105 9.64 3.55 3.73
N ILE A 106 10.63 3.52 2.84
CA ILE A 106 11.30 4.74 2.36
C ILE A 106 10.35 5.59 1.49
N PRO A 107 9.62 5.01 0.51
CA PRO A 107 8.60 5.74 -0.25
C PRO A 107 7.55 6.45 0.63
N SER A 108 7.15 5.83 1.75
CA SER A 108 6.18 6.42 2.67
C SER A 108 6.68 7.72 3.30
N MET A 109 8.00 7.87 3.54
CA MET A 109 8.58 9.13 4.03
C MET A 109 8.41 10.24 2.99
N GLY A 110 8.61 9.94 1.71
CA GLY A 110 8.36 10.87 0.60
C GLY A 110 6.89 11.30 0.54
N LEU A 111 5.96 10.35 0.68
CA LEU A 111 4.53 10.65 0.71
C LEU A 111 4.14 11.51 1.92
N ILE A 112 4.68 11.22 3.11
CA ILE A 112 4.43 12.01 4.33
C ILE A 112 4.89 13.46 4.14
N LEU A 113 6.08 13.66 3.57
CA LEU A 113 6.59 15.01 3.28
C LEU A 113 5.68 15.76 2.29
N LEU A 114 5.21 15.11 1.22
CA LEU A 114 4.25 15.70 0.28
C LEU A 114 2.93 16.08 0.98
N CYS A 115 2.39 15.18 1.81
CA CYS A 115 1.15 15.41 2.54
C CYS A 115 1.28 16.58 3.53
N ILE A 116 2.35 16.64 4.31
CA ILE A 116 2.59 17.72 5.28
C ILE A 116 2.75 19.06 4.56
N TYR A 117 3.56 19.11 3.49
CA TYR A 117 3.75 20.34 2.72
C TYR A 117 2.45 20.81 2.05
N GLY A 118 1.68 19.88 1.46
CA GLY A 118 0.38 20.18 0.87
C GLY A 118 -0.61 20.71 1.90
N LEU A 119 -0.65 20.09 3.08
CA LEU A 119 -1.47 20.50 4.20
C LEU A 119 -1.08 21.89 4.72
N GLN A 120 0.22 22.14 4.91
CA GLN A 120 0.73 23.44 5.34
C GLN A 120 0.37 24.55 4.34
N THR A 121 0.50 24.28 3.05
CA THR A 121 0.15 25.22 1.98
C THR A 121 -1.35 25.53 1.98
N LEU A 122 -2.20 24.53 2.22
CA LEU A 122 -3.65 24.69 2.31
C LEU A 122 -4.05 25.50 3.55
N LEU A 123 -3.45 25.20 4.70
CA LEU A 123 -3.76 25.84 5.98
C LEU A 123 -3.25 27.28 6.08
N ASN A 124 -2.09 27.58 5.50
CA ASN A 124 -1.50 28.94 5.50
C ASN A 124 -2.01 29.82 4.36
N HIS A 125 -2.96 29.32 3.57
CA HIS A 125 -3.53 30.10 2.48
C HIS A 125 -4.29 31.30 3.08
N LYS A 126 -3.92 32.53 2.68
CA LYS A 126 -4.47 33.80 3.24
C LYS A 126 -6.00 33.95 3.19
N LYS A 127 -6.71 33.04 2.49
CA LYS A 127 -8.17 32.98 2.36
C LYS A 127 -8.82 31.87 3.20
N ALA A 128 -8.06 31.06 3.93
CA ALA A 128 -8.60 29.98 4.73
C ALA A 128 -9.33 30.55 5.95
N SER A 129 -10.61 30.23 6.09
CA SER A 129 -11.38 30.55 7.30
C SER A 129 -10.86 29.75 8.49
N ASN A 130 -10.92 30.32 9.70
CA ASN A 130 -10.57 29.62 10.95
C ASN A 130 -11.32 28.28 11.09
N TRP A 131 -12.57 28.20 10.60
CA TRP A 131 -13.34 26.96 10.57
C TRP A 131 -12.70 25.87 9.72
N VAL A 132 -12.12 26.21 8.55
CA VAL A 132 -11.42 25.25 7.67
C VAL A 132 -10.17 24.72 8.37
N VAL A 133 -9.43 25.58 9.06
CA VAL A 133 -8.23 25.19 9.81
C VAL A 133 -8.58 24.24 10.96
N ILE A 134 -9.61 24.56 11.75
CA ILE A 134 -10.05 23.75 12.89
C ILE A 134 -10.55 22.37 12.42
N THR A 135 -11.43 22.36 11.42
CA THR A 135 -11.99 21.10 10.85
C THR A 135 -10.90 20.23 10.26
N THR A 136 -9.95 20.81 9.54
CA THR A 136 -8.82 20.06 8.96
C THR A 136 -7.94 19.45 10.07
N LYS A 137 -7.58 20.22 11.10
CA LYS A 137 -6.80 19.70 12.25
C LYS A 137 -7.53 18.57 12.97
N PHE A 138 -8.84 18.72 13.19
CA PHE A 138 -9.67 17.68 13.78
C PHE A 138 -9.66 16.41 12.94
N PHE A 139 -9.86 16.51 11.62
CA PHE A 139 -9.88 15.34 10.74
C PHE A 139 -8.53 14.62 10.66
N VAL A 140 -7.42 15.37 10.63
CA VAL A 140 -6.06 14.81 10.70
C VAL A 140 -5.85 14.10 12.03
N GLY A 141 -6.20 14.72 13.16
CA GLY A 141 -6.08 14.10 14.49
C GLY A 141 -6.93 12.85 14.63
N PHE A 142 -8.17 12.89 14.13
CA PHE A 142 -9.07 11.74 14.10
C PHE A 142 -8.48 10.59 13.28
N THR A 143 -8.01 10.88 12.06
CA THR A 143 -7.39 9.87 11.19
C THR A 143 -6.17 9.23 11.83
N LEU A 144 -5.30 10.02 12.48
CA LEU A 144 -4.15 9.50 13.23
C LEU A 144 -4.59 8.60 14.39
N SER A 145 -5.61 8.99 15.15
CA SER A 145 -6.14 8.18 16.26
C SER A 145 -6.68 6.83 15.78
N VAL A 146 -7.38 6.81 14.64
CA VAL A 146 -7.89 5.58 14.02
C VAL A 146 -6.73 4.68 13.60
N PHE A 147 -5.67 5.23 13.00
CA PHE A 147 -4.50 4.43 12.62
C PHE A 147 -3.71 3.90 13.82
N VAL A 148 -3.58 4.69 14.89
CA VAL A 148 -2.98 4.21 16.15
C VAL A 148 -3.79 3.04 16.72
N ALA A 149 -5.12 3.16 16.80
CA ALA A 149 -5.97 2.08 17.26
C ALA A 149 -5.85 0.82 16.38
N ARG A 150 -5.81 0.98 15.05
CA ARG A 150 -5.59 -0.11 14.10
C ARG A 150 -4.24 -0.82 14.35
N THR A 151 -3.17 -0.07 14.59
CA THR A 151 -1.84 -0.61 14.88
C THR A 151 -1.86 -1.43 16.18
N VAL A 152 -2.48 -0.90 17.24
CA VAL A 152 -2.59 -1.61 18.52
C VAL A 152 -3.38 -2.92 18.36
N LEU A 153 -4.49 -2.91 17.62
CA LEU A 153 -5.26 -4.12 17.33
C LEU A 153 -4.45 -5.13 16.51
N ARG A 154 -3.70 -4.64 15.51
CA ARG A 154 -2.86 -5.47 14.63
C ARG A 154 -1.73 -6.18 15.38
N ASN A 155 -1.22 -5.60 16.47
CA ASN A 155 -0.17 -6.25 17.28
C ASN A 155 -0.63 -7.62 17.83
N SER A 156 -1.93 -7.81 18.09
CA SER A 156 -2.46 -9.10 18.54
C SER A 156 -2.27 -10.23 17.50
N ASP A 157 -2.27 -9.90 16.21
CA ASP A 157 -2.04 -10.87 15.14
C ASP A 157 -0.62 -11.47 15.23
N TRP A 158 0.35 -10.68 15.69
CA TRP A 158 1.77 -11.06 15.78
C TRP A 158 2.14 -11.86 17.04
N MET A 159 1.20 -12.08 17.95
CA MET A 159 1.47 -12.75 19.23
C MET A 159 1.85 -14.22 19.09
N SER A 160 1.38 -14.91 18.05
CA SER A 160 1.58 -16.35 17.90
C SER A 160 1.56 -16.81 16.43
N ARG A 161 2.15 -17.98 16.19
CA ARG A 161 2.11 -18.65 14.87
C ARG A 161 0.69 -18.83 14.32
N PRO A 162 -0.31 -19.35 15.08
CA PRO A 162 -1.66 -19.52 14.53
C PRO A 162 -2.36 -18.18 14.26
N THR A 163 -2.16 -17.15 15.09
CA THR A 163 -2.82 -15.85 14.90
C THR A 163 -2.33 -15.14 13.64
N ILE A 164 -1.02 -15.15 13.36
CA ILE A 164 -0.48 -14.48 12.17
C ILE A 164 -0.88 -15.20 10.87
N ILE A 165 -0.95 -16.53 10.89
CA ILE A 165 -1.41 -17.32 9.74
C ILE A 165 -2.91 -17.07 9.51
N LYS A 166 -3.72 -17.09 10.57
CA LYS A 166 -5.16 -16.81 10.47
C LYS A 166 -5.45 -15.40 9.98
N ALA A 167 -4.67 -14.41 10.42
CA ALA A 167 -4.75 -13.05 9.93
C ALA A 167 -4.42 -12.98 8.42
N GLY A 168 -3.39 -13.72 7.98
CA GLY A 168 -3.03 -13.83 6.56
C GLY A 168 -4.10 -14.49 5.70
N LEU A 169 -4.72 -15.58 6.17
CA LEU A 169 -5.85 -16.24 5.49
C LEU A 169 -7.10 -15.34 5.44
N LYS A 170 -7.32 -14.51 6.45
CA LYS A 170 -8.43 -13.54 6.46
C LYS A 170 -8.24 -12.46 5.38
N THR A 171 -7.01 -12.01 5.16
CA THR A 171 -6.70 -11.00 4.14
C THR A 171 -6.59 -11.58 2.74
N LEU A 172 -6.03 -12.78 2.61
CA LEU A 172 -5.76 -13.47 1.35
C LEU A 172 -6.21 -14.94 1.47
N PRO A 173 -7.52 -15.21 1.30
CA PRO A 173 -8.08 -16.56 1.49
C PRO A 173 -7.65 -17.57 0.41
N HIS A 174 -6.98 -17.13 -0.66
CA HIS A 174 -6.51 -17.99 -1.74
C HIS A 174 -4.98 -18.14 -1.77
N ASN A 175 -4.28 -17.71 -0.71
CA ASN A 175 -2.83 -17.78 -0.68
C ASN A 175 -2.35 -19.19 -0.32
N ALA A 176 -1.83 -19.91 -1.31
CA ALA A 176 -1.34 -21.28 -1.18
C ALA A 176 -0.36 -21.48 -0.01
N LYS A 177 0.59 -20.56 0.21
CA LYS A 177 1.55 -20.66 1.31
C LYS A 177 0.90 -20.48 2.68
N MET A 178 -0.15 -19.67 2.77
CA MET A 178 -0.91 -19.52 4.02
C MET A 178 -1.65 -20.81 4.36
N HIS A 179 -2.27 -21.45 3.37
CA HIS A 179 -2.89 -22.76 3.53
C HIS A 179 -1.87 -23.83 3.92
N TYR A 180 -0.70 -23.85 3.29
CA TYR A 180 0.39 -24.77 3.65
C TYR A 180 0.90 -24.56 5.08
N ASN A 181 1.10 -23.31 5.50
CA ASN A 181 1.54 -22.99 6.85
C ASN A 181 0.51 -23.37 7.91
N TRP A 182 -0.76 -23.14 7.63
CA TRP A 182 -1.87 -23.54 8.49
C TRP A 182 -1.97 -25.06 8.59
N ALA A 183 -1.86 -25.78 7.47
CA ALA A 183 -1.87 -27.24 7.45
C ALA A 183 -0.71 -27.85 8.26
N ASN A 184 0.49 -27.27 8.17
CA ASN A 184 1.62 -27.68 9.02
C ASN A 184 1.31 -27.47 10.50
N TYR A 185 0.76 -26.30 10.87
CA TYR A 185 0.38 -26.04 12.26
C TYR A 185 -0.66 -27.06 12.76
N GLN A 186 -1.68 -27.37 11.96
CA GLN A 186 -2.71 -28.35 12.33
C GLN A 186 -2.16 -29.77 12.47
N ARG A 187 -1.23 -30.15 11.59
CA ARG A 187 -0.48 -31.42 11.72
C ARG A 187 0.29 -31.46 13.05
N ASP A 188 0.95 -30.36 13.41
CA ASP A 188 1.74 -30.28 14.65
C ASP A 188 0.84 -30.36 15.91
N VAL A 189 -0.42 -29.92 15.82
CA VAL A 189 -1.45 -30.01 16.88
C VAL A 189 -2.17 -31.37 16.91
N GLY A 190 -2.03 -32.18 15.85
CA GLY A 190 -2.66 -33.51 15.74
C GLY A 190 -3.99 -33.54 14.98
N ASP A 191 -4.48 -32.41 14.46
CA ASP A 191 -5.67 -32.35 13.61
C ASP A 191 -5.30 -32.67 12.16
N THR A 192 -5.18 -33.97 11.88
CA THR A 192 -4.80 -34.49 10.57
C THR A 192 -5.85 -34.22 9.49
N GLN A 193 -7.14 -34.21 9.84
CA GLN A 193 -8.22 -34.02 8.87
C GLN A 193 -8.22 -32.58 8.33
N THR A 194 -8.12 -31.59 9.21
CA THR A 194 -8.03 -30.18 8.79
C THR A 194 -6.73 -29.92 8.05
N ALA A 195 -5.62 -30.54 8.47
CA ALA A 195 -4.34 -30.42 7.76
C ALA A 195 -4.44 -30.90 6.31
N VAL A 196 -5.02 -32.08 6.05
CA VAL A 196 -5.21 -32.61 4.69
C VAL A 196 -6.06 -31.67 3.82
N ASN A 197 -7.14 -31.13 4.37
CA ASN A 197 -8.00 -30.19 3.65
C ASN A 197 -7.23 -28.94 3.20
N HIS A 198 -6.46 -28.33 4.10
CA HIS A 198 -5.67 -27.15 3.76
C HIS A 198 -4.47 -27.46 2.85
N TYR A 199 -3.86 -28.66 2.93
CA TYR A 199 -2.86 -29.06 1.94
C TYR A 199 -3.45 -29.20 0.54
N ARG A 200 -4.67 -29.75 0.41
CA ARG A 200 -5.36 -29.83 -0.89
C ARG A 200 -5.66 -28.44 -1.45
N GLU A 201 -6.12 -27.52 -0.60
CA GLU A 201 -6.38 -26.15 -1.02
C GLU A 201 -5.08 -25.42 -1.44
N ALA A 202 -3.95 -25.71 -0.78
CA ALA A 202 -2.66 -25.14 -1.15
C ALA A 202 -2.13 -25.61 -2.52
N LEU A 203 -2.60 -26.76 -3.03
CA LEU A 203 -2.20 -27.33 -4.32
C LEU A 203 -3.12 -26.94 -5.47
N ARG A 204 -4.25 -26.28 -5.17
CA ARG A 204 -5.23 -25.84 -6.16
C ARG A 204 -4.78 -24.58 -6.89
#